data_AF-A0ABD3Q1G0-F1
#
_entry.id   AF-A0ABD3Q1G0-F1
#
_cell.length_a   1.000
_cell.length_b   1.000
_cell.length_c   1.000
_cell.angle_alpha   90.00
_cell.angle_beta   90.00
_cell.angle_gamma   90.00
#
_symmetry.space_group_name_H-M   'P 1'
#
loop_
_entity.id
_entity.type
_entity.pdbx_description
1 polymer ?
#
loop_
_entity_poly.entity_id
_entity_poly.type
_entity_poly.pdbx_seq_one_letter_code
_entity_poly.pdbx_strand_id
1 'polypeptide(L)'
;MSSSRKPPRDPAAPKRNMSAYLLYQNAMRDTFKQQNPGMTFGQLSKYTSAMYAEMPPAEKEAWNQRAESDKARFLHELANYVPPPGYDVKGDATSSHSSTHPAPKRRGASSANVNKTMRDPNAPKRNMSAYLLYQNCMREQFKAHNPGMTFGQLAKYTSHMYKCLSMEEKQRWEAHAAQDKARYEAEMTTYAPPPGYDATGNLVEDRRINKKYMKKHKDPEQPKRARGSFVFFTFDMRPKVMEEYPGIKFVDMGVILGERWRALAAEDKSKYEEMAQEDKQRFNKEMEEYSATRVVAEPPPSLAESRAYHQVASAAAAANHAAVAAAAAAYHPDPHQQHYDHAAAAAAHHAYYSDPNAAYYADPNAQHEDPYGQHAMYYQQSGQQYHYA
;
A
#
# COMPACT_ATOMS: atom_id res chain seq x y z
N MET A 1 3.05 -15.12 -13.23
CA MET A 1 3.08 -13.66 -13.54
C MET A 1 1.73 -13.28 -14.15
N SER A 2 0.83 -12.64 -13.40
CA SER A 2 -0.47 -12.20 -13.97
C SER A 2 -0.63 -10.71 -13.70
N SER A 3 -0.31 -9.92 -14.73
CA SER A 3 -0.47 -8.47 -14.75
C SER A 3 -1.96 -8.14 -14.73
N SER A 4 -2.36 -7.23 -13.85
CA SER A 4 -3.67 -6.57 -13.85
C SER A 4 -3.93 -6.00 -15.24
N ARG A 5 -4.66 -6.72 -16.09
CA ARG A 5 -5.04 -6.23 -17.41
C ARG A 5 -5.92 -5.00 -17.21
N LYS A 6 -5.39 -3.84 -17.62
CA LYS A 6 -6.19 -2.63 -17.82
C LYS A 6 -7.42 -3.02 -18.67
N PRO A 7 -8.58 -2.36 -18.48
CA PRO A 7 -9.74 -2.61 -19.33
C PRO A 7 -9.32 -2.62 -20.80
N PRO A 8 -9.85 -3.55 -21.62
CA PRO A 8 -9.40 -3.71 -22.98
C PRO A 8 -9.56 -2.38 -23.71
N ARG A 9 -8.45 -1.89 -24.27
CA ARG A 9 -8.47 -0.75 -25.18
C ARG A 9 -9.04 -1.23 -26.51
N ASP A 10 -9.84 -0.40 -27.18
CA ASP A 10 -10.28 -0.68 -28.53
C ASP A 10 -9.05 -0.99 -29.42
N PRO A 11 -9.00 -2.16 -30.09
CA PRO A 11 -7.96 -2.49 -31.05
C PRO A 11 -7.83 -1.48 -32.20
N ALA A 12 -8.91 -0.79 -32.56
CA ALA A 12 -8.93 0.25 -33.60
C ALA A 12 -8.45 1.61 -33.09
N ALA A 13 -8.27 1.80 -31.78
CA ALA A 13 -7.83 3.07 -31.23
C ALA A 13 -6.36 3.37 -31.59
N PRO A 14 -6.05 4.59 -32.04
CA PRO A 14 -4.70 5.03 -32.31
C PRO A 14 -3.75 4.74 -31.14
N LYS A 15 -2.55 4.26 -31.49
CA LYS A 15 -1.53 3.92 -30.49
C LYS A 15 -0.94 5.21 -29.93
N ARG A 16 -0.79 5.28 -28.61
CA ARG A 16 -0.27 6.49 -27.94
C ARG A 16 1.08 6.92 -28.49
N ASN A 17 1.29 8.23 -28.53
CA ASN A 17 2.56 8.80 -28.91
C ASN A 17 3.68 8.39 -27.94
N MET A 18 4.87 8.17 -28.49
CA MET A 18 6.07 7.81 -27.76
C MET A 18 6.91 9.04 -27.41
N SER A 19 7.51 9.05 -26.23
CA SER A 19 8.46 10.09 -25.84
C SER A 19 9.81 9.90 -26.53
N ALA A 20 10.61 10.97 -26.60
CA ALA A 20 11.96 10.95 -27.16
C ALA A 20 12.84 9.86 -26.53
N TYR A 21 12.76 9.71 -25.20
CA TYR A 21 13.44 8.65 -24.47
C TYR A 21 12.96 7.25 -24.87
N LEU A 22 11.65 7.03 -25.04
CA LEU A 22 11.11 5.71 -25.38
C LEU A 22 11.46 5.31 -26.82
N LEU A 23 11.48 6.28 -27.74
CA LEU A 23 11.98 6.11 -29.10
C LEU A 23 13.46 5.71 -29.11
N TYR A 24 14.29 6.42 -28.35
CA TYR A 24 15.71 6.09 -28.18
C TYR A 24 15.90 4.70 -27.55
N GLN A 25 15.17 4.41 -26.47
CA GLN A 25 15.24 3.12 -25.79
C GLN A 25 14.89 1.98 -26.74
N ASN A 26 13.84 2.12 -27.56
CA ASN A 26 13.44 1.09 -28.53
C ASN A 26 14.49 0.92 -29.64
N ALA A 27 15.07 2.01 -30.15
CA ALA A 27 16.08 1.96 -31.19
C ALA A 27 17.40 1.34 -30.71
N MET A 28 17.83 1.65 -29.49
CA MET A 28 19.12 1.20 -28.93
C MET A 28 19.01 -0.09 -28.11
N ARG A 29 17.80 -0.63 -27.91
CA ARG A 29 17.60 -1.82 -27.09
C ARG A 29 18.43 -2.99 -27.57
N ASP A 30 18.44 -3.25 -28.88
CA ASP A 30 19.08 -4.43 -29.43
C ASP A 30 20.59 -4.24 -29.59
N THR A 31 21.04 -3.02 -29.87
CA THR A 31 22.48 -2.68 -29.86
C THR A 31 23.07 -2.86 -28.47
N PHE A 32 22.39 -2.37 -27.43
CA PHE A 32 22.88 -2.52 -26.07
C PHE A 32 22.81 -3.96 -25.55
N LYS A 33 21.83 -4.77 -26.00
CA LYS A 33 21.81 -6.22 -25.71
C LYS A 33 23.00 -6.94 -26.35
N GLN A 34 23.34 -6.59 -27.60
CA GLN A 34 24.47 -7.18 -28.31
C GLN A 34 25.80 -6.79 -27.68
N GLN A 35 25.93 -5.53 -27.25
CA GLN A 35 27.13 -5.03 -26.56
C GLN A 35 27.27 -5.58 -25.13
N ASN A 36 26.15 -5.94 -24.49
CA ASN A 36 26.13 -6.43 -23.11
C ASN A 36 25.37 -7.76 -22.98
N PRO A 37 25.87 -8.86 -23.58
CA PRO A 37 25.13 -10.14 -23.68
C PRO A 37 24.93 -10.90 -22.35
N GLY A 38 25.34 -10.34 -21.20
CA GLY A 38 25.11 -10.90 -19.87
C GLY A 38 24.27 -10.02 -18.93
N MET A 39 23.86 -8.82 -19.37
CA MET A 39 23.04 -7.95 -18.52
C MET A 39 21.57 -8.34 -18.55
N THR A 40 20.95 -8.35 -17.37
CA THR A 40 19.49 -8.50 -17.27
C THR A 40 18.78 -7.31 -17.90
N PHE A 41 17.54 -7.50 -18.37
CA PHE A 41 16.72 -6.41 -18.94
C PHE A 41 16.62 -5.19 -18.01
N GLY A 42 16.56 -5.40 -16.69
CA GLY A 42 16.51 -4.32 -15.71
C GLY A 42 17.82 -3.53 -15.61
N GLN A 43 18.98 -4.19 -15.70
CA GLN A 43 20.28 -3.53 -15.76
C GLN A 43 20.44 -2.78 -17.09
N LEU A 44 20.06 -3.41 -18.19
CA LEU A 44 20.09 -2.79 -19.51
C LEU A 44 19.23 -1.53 -19.57
N SER A 45 18.03 -1.55 -18.99
CA SER A 45 17.16 -0.37 -18.93
C SER A 45 17.74 0.76 -18.08
N LYS A 46 18.51 0.45 -17.02
CA LYS A 46 19.23 1.49 -16.25
C LYS A 46 20.37 2.08 -17.08
N TYR A 47 21.10 1.22 -17.79
CA TYR A 47 22.17 1.63 -18.69
C TYR A 47 21.63 2.53 -19.82
N THR A 48 20.52 2.16 -20.48
CA THR A 48 19.90 3.00 -21.53
C THR A 48 19.47 4.36 -20.99
N SER A 49 18.96 4.43 -19.76
CA SER A 49 18.62 5.69 -19.10
C SER A 49 19.84 6.58 -18.85
N ALA A 50 20.95 6.01 -18.38
CA ALA A 50 22.17 6.76 -18.16
C ALA A 50 22.74 7.30 -19.48
N MET A 51 22.79 6.47 -20.53
CA MET A 51 23.24 6.90 -21.86
C MET A 51 22.36 8.00 -22.45
N TYR A 52 21.04 7.95 -22.26
CA TYR A 52 20.16 9.04 -22.68
C TYR A 52 20.39 10.32 -21.87
N ALA A 53 20.68 10.22 -20.57
CA ALA A 53 20.96 11.38 -19.73
C ALA A 53 22.28 12.08 -20.12
N GLU A 54 23.30 11.32 -20.49
CA GLU A 54 24.62 11.83 -20.91
C GLU A 54 24.68 12.27 -22.37
N MET A 55 23.64 11.98 -23.18
CA MET A 55 23.64 12.31 -24.60
C MET A 55 23.74 13.83 -24.85
N PRO A 56 24.53 14.27 -25.86
CA PRO A 56 24.64 15.67 -26.22
C PRO A 56 23.27 16.33 -26.50
N PRO A 57 23.08 17.63 -26.17
CA PRO A 57 21.83 18.33 -26.43
C PRO A 57 21.39 18.26 -27.91
N ALA A 58 22.33 18.32 -28.85
CA ALA A 58 22.04 18.25 -30.29
C ALA A 58 21.44 16.89 -30.71
N GLU A 59 21.94 15.79 -30.17
CA GLU A 59 21.41 14.45 -30.44
C GLU A 59 20.07 14.22 -29.74
N LYS A 60 19.93 14.71 -28.50
CA LYS A 60 18.64 14.71 -27.79
C LYS A 60 17.57 15.47 -28.57
N GLU A 61 17.93 16.57 -29.21
CA GLU A 61 17.02 17.37 -30.01
C GLU A 61 16.50 16.60 -31.23
N ALA A 62 17.36 15.81 -31.89
CA ALA A 62 16.91 14.92 -32.97
C ALA A 62 15.87 13.88 -32.48
N TRP A 63 16.01 13.37 -31.25
CA TRP A 63 15.01 12.49 -30.64
C TRP A 63 13.74 13.24 -30.22
N ASN A 64 13.85 14.48 -29.75
CA ASN A 64 12.71 15.35 -29.46
C ASN A 64 11.89 15.62 -30.72
N GLN A 65 12.53 15.93 -31.84
CA GLN A 65 11.85 16.13 -33.13
C GLN A 65 11.12 14.88 -33.61
N ARG A 66 11.73 13.69 -33.44
CA ARG A 66 11.06 12.40 -33.73
C ARG A 66 9.85 12.18 -32.83
N ALA A 67 9.94 12.54 -31.54
CA ALA A 67 8.82 12.45 -30.61
C ALA A 67 7.69 13.43 -30.95
N GLU A 68 8.02 14.64 -31.39
CA GLU A 68 7.03 15.62 -31.84
C GLU A 68 6.34 15.17 -33.14
N SER A 69 7.09 14.55 -34.06
CA SER A 69 6.53 13.93 -35.26
C SER A 69 5.60 12.76 -34.92
N ASP A 70 5.98 11.92 -33.95
CA ASP A 70 5.16 10.79 -33.46
C ASP A 70 3.88 11.28 -32.75
N LYS A 71 3.99 12.39 -32.02
CA LYS A 71 2.85 13.11 -31.44
C LYS A 71 1.94 13.69 -32.51
N ALA A 72 2.47 14.30 -33.57
CA ALA A 72 1.68 14.79 -34.70
C ALA A 72 0.94 13.65 -35.40
N ARG A 73 1.60 12.50 -35.63
CA ARG A 73 0.96 11.28 -36.15
C ARG A 73 -0.20 10.86 -35.24
N PHE A 74 0.02 10.73 -33.93
CA PHE A 74 -1.02 10.33 -32.99
C PHE A 74 -2.20 11.30 -32.97
N LEU A 75 -1.96 12.62 -33.01
CA LEU A 75 -3.02 13.62 -33.05
C LEU A 75 -3.83 13.54 -34.35
N HIS A 76 -3.17 13.33 -35.49
CA HIS A 76 -3.84 13.13 -36.78
C HIS A 76 -4.67 11.84 -36.79
N GLU A 77 -4.13 10.73 -36.31
CA GLU A 77 -4.86 9.47 -36.17
C GLU A 77 -6.05 9.61 -35.20
N LEU A 78 -5.86 10.32 -34.09
CA LEU A 78 -6.89 10.56 -33.10
C LEU A 78 -8.02 11.45 -33.63
N ALA A 79 -7.70 12.45 -34.45
CA ALA A 79 -8.70 13.30 -35.10
C ALA A 79 -9.61 12.51 -36.07
N ASN A 80 -9.06 11.48 -36.72
CA ASN A 80 -9.80 10.61 -37.62
C ASN A 80 -10.47 9.41 -36.91
N TYR A 81 -10.19 9.21 -35.63
CA TYR A 81 -10.72 8.09 -34.86
C TYR A 81 -12.10 8.41 -34.29
N VAL A 82 -13.09 7.64 -34.71
CA VAL A 82 -14.45 7.68 -34.17
C VAL A 82 -14.63 6.48 -33.24
N PRO A 83 -14.77 6.70 -31.91
CA PRO A 83 -14.86 5.60 -30.97
C PRO A 83 -16.17 4.82 -31.14
N PRO A 84 -16.11 3.47 -31.15
CA PRO A 84 -17.32 2.63 -31.13
C PRO A 84 -18.13 2.84 -29.83
N PRO A 85 -19.45 2.56 -29.84
CA PRO A 85 -20.27 2.61 -28.63
C PRO A 85 -19.66 1.77 -27.50
N GLY A 86 -19.44 2.39 -26.35
CA GLY A 86 -18.80 1.73 -25.21
C GLY A 86 -17.31 2.06 -25.03
N TYR A 87 -16.68 2.85 -25.90
CA TYR A 87 -15.31 3.34 -25.74
C TYR A 87 -15.26 4.87 -25.65
N ASP A 88 -14.30 5.39 -24.90
CA ASP A 88 -14.09 6.84 -24.76
C ASP A 88 -13.33 7.42 -25.98
N VAL A 89 -13.19 8.74 -26.02
CA VAL A 89 -12.47 9.48 -27.09
C VAL A 89 -11.00 9.05 -27.22
N LYS A 90 -10.45 8.35 -26.21
CA LYS A 90 -9.07 7.86 -26.18
C LYS A 90 -8.97 6.36 -26.50
N GLY A 91 -10.10 5.70 -26.72
CA GLY A 91 -10.24 4.27 -26.98
C GLY A 91 -10.22 3.38 -25.74
N ASP A 92 -10.32 3.96 -24.54
CA ASP A 92 -10.42 3.22 -23.28
C ASP A 92 -11.90 2.84 -23.05
N ALA A 93 -12.17 1.59 -22.65
CA ALA A 93 -13.54 1.11 -22.48
C ALA A 93 -14.29 1.90 -21.38
N THR A 94 -15.41 2.50 -21.76
CA THR A 94 -16.41 3.02 -20.82
C THR A 94 -17.12 1.83 -20.18
N SER A 95 -17.33 1.89 -18.87
CA SER A 95 -17.64 0.75 -17.99
C SER A 95 -18.96 -0.01 -18.25
N SER A 96 -19.61 0.13 -19.42
CA SER A 96 -20.96 -0.38 -19.69
C SER A 96 -21.03 -1.74 -20.40
N HIS A 97 -19.92 -2.31 -20.89
CA HIS A 97 -19.92 -3.60 -21.59
C HIS A 97 -18.94 -4.62 -20.98
N SER A 98 -19.06 -4.91 -19.68
CA SER A 98 -18.47 -6.13 -19.12
C SER A 98 -19.55 -7.11 -18.62
N SER A 99 -20.32 -7.66 -19.56
CA SER A 99 -21.11 -8.87 -19.36
C SER A 99 -20.21 -10.11 -19.47
N THR A 100 -19.36 -10.29 -18.47
CA THR A 100 -18.80 -11.57 -18.02
C THR A 100 -18.23 -11.29 -16.64
N HIS A 101 -18.65 -12.06 -15.65
CA HIS A 101 -18.29 -11.95 -14.24
C HIS A 101 -16.94 -11.26 -13.96
N PRO A 102 -16.89 -10.16 -13.17
CA PRO A 102 -15.63 -9.58 -12.79
C PRO A 102 -14.91 -10.55 -11.85
N ALA A 103 -13.83 -11.15 -12.33
CA ALA A 103 -12.85 -11.81 -11.49
C ALA A 103 -12.43 -10.86 -10.35
N PRO A 104 -12.26 -11.36 -9.11
CA PRO A 104 -12.04 -10.50 -7.95
C PRO A 104 -10.82 -9.61 -8.16
N LYS A 105 -11.02 -8.29 -8.02
CA LYS A 105 -9.99 -7.25 -8.02
C LYS A 105 -8.83 -7.68 -7.12
N ARG A 106 -7.70 -8.12 -7.70
CA ARG A 106 -6.43 -8.17 -6.98
C ARG A 106 -5.96 -6.73 -6.82
N ARG A 107 -6.24 -6.14 -5.65
CA ARG A 107 -5.54 -4.94 -5.20
C ARG A 107 -4.04 -5.17 -5.39
N GLY A 108 -3.35 -4.18 -5.97
CA GLY A 108 -1.92 -4.26 -6.27
C GLY A 108 -1.11 -4.85 -5.11
N ALA A 109 -0.20 -5.75 -5.46
CA ALA A 109 0.62 -6.53 -4.53
C ALA A 109 1.71 -5.70 -3.81
N SER A 110 1.47 -4.43 -3.48
CA SER A 110 2.46 -3.55 -2.84
C SER A 110 2.10 -3.11 -1.42
N SER A 111 0.91 -3.40 -0.89
CA SER A 111 0.61 -3.08 0.52
C SER A 111 -0.17 -4.12 1.32
N ALA A 112 -0.82 -5.10 0.67
CA ALA A 112 -1.66 -6.06 1.37
C ALA A 112 -0.96 -7.37 1.76
N ASN A 113 0.24 -7.64 1.23
CA ASN A 113 0.96 -8.90 1.45
C ASN A 113 2.26 -8.76 2.25
N VAL A 114 2.70 -7.55 2.56
CA VAL A 114 3.96 -7.35 3.30
C VAL A 114 3.79 -7.73 4.78
N ASN A 115 2.62 -7.51 5.37
CA ASN A 115 2.38 -7.82 6.78
C ASN A 115 2.06 -9.30 7.06
N LYS A 116 1.70 -10.11 6.04
CA LYS A 116 1.32 -11.52 6.24
C LYS A 116 2.51 -12.48 6.11
N THR A 117 3.59 -12.06 5.48
CA THR A 117 4.81 -12.87 5.27
C THR A 117 5.83 -12.74 6.41
N MET A 118 5.46 -12.09 7.52
CA MET A 118 6.39 -11.75 8.61
C MET A 118 5.85 -12.17 9.98
N ARG A 119 4.74 -12.90 10.00
CA ARG A 119 4.26 -13.59 11.20
C ARG A 119 4.81 -15.00 11.18
N ASP A 120 5.35 -15.45 12.31
CA ASP A 120 5.79 -16.83 12.50
C ASP A 120 4.63 -17.78 12.13
N PRO A 121 4.84 -18.71 11.18
CA PRO A 121 3.86 -19.76 10.87
C PRO A 121 3.42 -20.59 12.08
N ASN A 122 4.28 -20.73 13.09
CA ASN A 122 4.00 -21.48 14.31
C ASN A 122 3.34 -20.63 15.41
N ALA A 123 3.16 -19.32 15.19
CA ALA A 123 2.49 -18.47 16.15
C ALA A 123 0.98 -18.80 16.23
N PRO A 124 0.42 -18.94 17.44
CA PRO A 124 -1.00 -19.12 17.64
C PRO A 124 -1.81 -18.10 16.86
N LYS A 125 -2.87 -18.57 16.20
CA LYS A 125 -3.75 -17.70 15.43
C LYS A 125 -4.66 -16.97 16.40
N ARG A 126 -4.67 -15.64 16.29
CA ARG A 126 -5.48 -14.73 17.12
C ARG A 126 -6.90 -15.24 17.35
N ASN A 127 -7.43 -14.94 18.53
CA ASN A 127 -8.83 -15.21 18.84
C ASN A 127 -9.79 -14.48 17.89
N MET A 128 -10.93 -15.10 17.66
CA MET A 128 -12.03 -14.62 16.82
C MET A 128 -13.11 -13.97 17.68
N SER A 129 -13.68 -12.89 17.14
CA SER A 129 -14.78 -12.18 17.80
C SER A 129 -16.11 -12.87 17.53
N ALA A 130 -17.10 -12.61 18.38
CA ALA A 130 -18.47 -13.13 18.24
C ALA A 130 -19.07 -12.87 16.85
N TYR A 131 -18.84 -11.66 16.31
CA TYR A 131 -19.24 -11.32 14.95
C TYR A 131 -18.55 -12.18 13.88
N LEU A 132 -17.25 -12.45 14.02
CA LEU A 132 -16.49 -13.21 13.02
C LEU A 132 -16.91 -14.69 13.02
N LEU A 133 -17.23 -15.23 14.20
CA LEU A 133 -17.80 -16.57 14.37
C LEU A 133 -19.18 -16.68 13.70
N TYR A 134 -20.08 -15.74 13.98
CA TYR A 134 -21.38 -15.64 13.33
C TYR A 134 -21.25 -15.53 11.81
N GLN A 135 -20.36 -14.64 11.34
CA GLN A 135 -20.11 -14.45 9.91
C GLN A 135 -19.63 -15.75 9.27
N ASN A 136 -18.72 -16.50 9.88
CA ASN A 136 -18.20 -17.74 9.30
C ASN A 136 -19.28 -18.81 9.15
N CYS A 137 -20.13 -18.99 10.17
CA CYS A 137 -21.23 -19.95 10.14
C CYS A 137 -22.32 -19.56 9.12
N MET A 138 -22.74 -18.29 9.11
CA MET A 138 -23.86 -17.84 8.27
C MET A 138 -23.45 -17.52 6.83
N ARG A 139 -22.16 -17.40 6.53
CA ARG A 139 -21.67 -17.01 5.20
C ARG A 139 -22.10 -17.99 4.12
N GLU A 140 -22.09 -19.29 4.39
CA GLU A 140 -22.52 -20.29 3.41
C GLU A 140 -24.02 -20.22 3.16
N GLN A 141 -24.81 -20.11 4.23
CA GLN A 141 -26.26 -19.94 4.14
C GLN A 141 -26.63 -18.67 3.38
N PHE A 142 -26.04 -17.52 3.72
CA PHE A 142 -26.35 -16.27 3.04
C PHE A 142 -25.87 -16.26 1.58
N LYS A 143 -24.78 -16.96 1.25
CA LYS A 143 -24.32 -17.13 -0.13
C LYS A 143 -25.27 -18.04 -0.94
N ALA A 144 -25.82 -19.08 -0.33
CA ALA A 144 -26.78 -19.98 -0.95
C ALA A 144 -28.12 -19.29 -1.22
N HIS A 145 -28.62 -18.51 -0.25
CA HIS A 145 -29.87 -17.75 -0.40
C HIS A 145 -29.73 -16.51 -1.30
N ASN A 146 -28.51 -15.98 -1.47
CA ASN A 146 -28.24 -14.79 -2.27
C ASN A 146 -27.14 -15.04 -3.32
N PRO A 147 -27.35 -15.95 -4.29
CA PRO A 147 -26.31 -16.34 -5.26
C PRO A 147 -25.89 -15.22 -6.22
N GLY A 148 -26.65 -14.12 -6.29
CA GLY A 148 -26.34 -12.93 -7.10
C GLY A 148 -25.64 -11.79 -6.37
N MET A 149 -25.50 -11.85 -5.04
CA MET A 149 -24.84 -10.78 -4.28
C MET A 149 -23.32 -10.86 -4.36
N THR A 150 -22.69 -9.71 -4.56
CA THR A 150 -21.22 -9.63 -4.45
C THR A 150 -20.79 -9.86 -3.01
N PHE A 151 -19.57 -10.37 -2.79
CA PHE A 151 -19.03 -10.58 -1.44
C PHE A 151 -19.11 -9.33 -0.54
N GLY A 152 -18.92 -8.14 -1.12
CA GLY A 152 -19.01 -6.88 -0.37
C GLY A 152 -20.44 -6.53 0.05
N GLN A 153 -21.44 -6.84 -0.78
CA GLN A 153 -22.86 -6.68 -0.42
C GLN A 153 -23.26 -7.72 0.64
N LEU A 154 -22.82 -8.97 0.47
CA LEU A 154 -23.05 -10.04 1.43
C LEU A 154 -22.46 -9.70 2.80
N ALA A 155 -21.25 -9.15 2.86
CA ALA A 155 -20.62 -8.73 4.12
C ALA A 155 -21.36 -7.57 4.81
N LYS A 156 -21.96 -6.65 4.03
CA LYS A 156 -22.82 -5.60 4.59
C LYS A 156 -24.12 -6.19 5.15
N TYR A 157 -24.70 -7.14 4.43
CA TYR A 157 -25.90 -7.87 4.84
C TYR A 157 -25.64 -8.67 6.13
N THR A 158 -24.55 -9.44 6.21
CA THR A 158 -24.18 -10.17 7.44
C THR A 158 -23.96 -9.25 8.63
N SER A 159 -23.35 -8.08 8.41
CA SER A 159 -23.16 -7.07 9.45
C SER A 159 -24.48 -6.48 9.94
N HIS A 160 -25.42 -6.21 9.02
CA HIS A 160 -26.75 -5.76 9.38
C HIS A 160 -27.50 -6.84 10.18
N MET A 161 -27.48 -8.10 9.72
CA MET A 161 -28.15 -9.19 10.41
C MET A 161 -27.60 -9.42 11.81
N TYR A 162 -26.28 -9.36 12.00
CA TYR A 162 -25.67 -9.46 13.34
C TYR A 162 -26.12 -8.35 14.30
N LYS A 163 -26.36 -7.13 13.79
CA LYS A 163 -26.87 -6.01 14.61
C LYS A 163 -28.34 -6.18 14.98
N CYS A 164 -29.10 -6.91 14.18
CA CYS A 164 -30.51 -7.21 14.40
C CYS A 164 -30.73 -8.52 15.18
N LEU A 165 -29.67 -9.26 15.54
CA LEU A 165 -29.80 -10.45 16.39
C LEU A 165 -30.39 -10.08 17.75
N SER A 166 -31.17 -11.01 18.31
CA SER A 166 -31.64 -10.88 19.68
C SER A 166 -30.46 -10.88 20.66
N MET A 167 -30.67 -10.30 21.85
CA MET A 167 -29.64 -10.25 22.89
C MET A 167 -29.18 -11.67 23.29
N GLU A 168 -30.09 -12.64 23.32
CA GLU A 168 -29.81 -14.04 23.66
C GLU A 168 -28.95 -14.73 22.58
N GLU A 169 -29.29 -14.56 21.31
CA GLU A 169 -28.50 -15.12 20.20
C GLU A 169 -27.11 -14.49 20.13
N LYS A 170 -27.03 -13.17 20.33
CA LYS A 170 -25.75 -12.47 20.40
C LYS A 170 -24.91 -12.98 21.58
N GLN A 171 -25.53 -13.28 22.71
CA GLN A 171 -24.85 -13.85 23.88
C GLN A 171 -24.28 -15.25 23.61
N ARG A 172 -24.95 -16.10 22.81
CA ARG A 172 -24.38 -17.39 22.36
C ARG A 172 -23.07 -17.18 21.60
N TRP A 173 -23.03 -16.23 20.68
CA TRP A 173 -21.81 -15.91 19.93
C TRP A 173 -20.72 -15.27 20.78
N GLU A 174 -21.10 -14.47 21.78
CA GLU A 174 -20.17 -13.92 22.78
C GLU A 174 -19.56 -15.01 23.67
N ALA A 175 -20.34 -16.03 24.06
CA ALA A 175 -19.83 -17.20 24.78
C ALA A 175 -18.83 -18.00 23.94
N HIS A 176 -19.12 -18.25 22.66
CA HIS A 176 -18.17 -18.90 21.76
C HIS A 176 -16.90 -18.07 21.54
N ALA A 177 -17.01 -16.74 21.47
CA ALA A 177 -15.85 -15.86 21.38
C ALA A 177 -15.00 -15.86 22.66
N ALA A 178 -15.63 -16.00 23.83
CA ALA A 178 -14.94 -16.13 25.11
C ALA A 178 -14.17 -17.47 25.20
N GLN A 179 -14.76 -18.57 24.72
CA GLN A 179 -14.07 -19.86 24.61
C GLN A 179 -12.87 -19.77 23.66
N ASP A 180 -13.06 -19.16 22.49
CA ASP A 180 -11.98 -19.01 21.51
C ASP A 180 -10.84 -18.10 22.00
N LYS A 181 -11.19 -17.08 22.80
CA LYS A 181 -10.23 -16.25 23.54
C LYS A 181 -9.43 -17.07 24.55
N ALA A 182 -10.08 -17.90 25.37
CA ALA A 182 -9.39 -18.75 26.34
C ALA A 182 -8.43 -19.74 25.65
N ARG A 183 -8.84 -20.31 24.51
CA ARG A 183 -7.99 -21.15 23.66
C ARG A 183 -6.75 -20.41 23.17
N TYR A 184 -6.91 -19.19 22.63
CA TYR A 184 -5.77 -18.39 22.20
C TYR A 184 -4.84 -18.02 23.36
N GLU A 185 -5.39 -17.67 24.53
CA GLU A 185 -4.57 -17.38 25.71
C GLU A 185 -3.76 -18.60 26.18
N ALA A 186 -4.36 -19.79 26.19
CA ALA A 186 -3.67 -21.05 26.51
C ALA A 186 -2.61 -21.45 25.45
N GLU A 187 -2.88 -21.22 24.16
CA GLU A 187 -1.89 -21.42 23.11
C GLU A 187 -0.74 -20.41 23.22
N MET A 188 -1.05 -19.16 23.55
CA MET A 188 -0.06 -18.09 23.72
C MET A 188 0.84 -18.28 24.94
N THR A 189 0.34 -18.87 26.04
CA THR A 189 1.18 -19.20 27.20
C THR A 189 2.17 -20.33 26.90
N THR A 190 1.80 -21.25 26.00
CA THR A 190 2.66 -22.35 25.56
C THR A 190 3.65 -21.92 24.47
N TYR A 191 3.31 -20.88 23.72
CA TYR A 191 4.10 -20.42 22.59
C TYR A 191 5.39 -19.69 23.02
N ALA A 192 6.53 -20.27 22.64
CA ALA A 192 7.84 -19.65 22.74
C ALA A 192 8.27 -19.10 21.37
N PRO A 193 8.39 -17.76 21.20
CA PRO A 193 8.73 -17.18 19.92
C PRO A 193 10.18 -17.50 19.51
N PRO A 194 10.44 -17.82 18.23
CA PRO A 194 11.79 -17.99 17.71
C PRO A 194 12.63 -16.69 17.79
N PRO A 195 13.97 -16.77 17.85
CA PRO A 195 14.84 -15.60 17.84
C PRO A 195 14.52 -14.67 16.64
N GLY A 196 14.21 -13.41 16.94
CA GLY A 196 13.83 -12.41 15.94
C GLY A 196 12.33 -12.17 15.77
N TYR A 197 11.46 -12.90 16.49
CA TYR A 197 10.02 -12.64 16.57
C TYR A 197 9.62 -12.11 17.95
N ASP A 198 8.55 -11.29 18.00
CA ASP A 198 7.99 -10.76 19.23
C ASP A 198 7.16 -11.81 19.97
N ALA A 199 6.74 -11.51 21.21
CA ALA A 199 5.89 -12.37 22.01
C ALA A 199 4.51 -12.67 21.38
N THR A 200 4.14 -12.02 20.27
CA THR A 200 2.89 -12.23 19.52
C THR A 200 3.14 -12.98 18.18
N GLY A 201 4.40 -13.30 17.88
CA GLY A 201 4.85 -13.97 16.68
C GLY A 201 5.08 -13.07 15.47
N ASN A 202 5.25 -11.76 15.63
CA ASN A 202 5.62 -10.84 14.53
C ASN A 202 7.14 -10.63 14.48
N LEU A 203 7.73 -10.59 13.29
CA LEU A 203 9.17 -10.38 13.11
C LEU A 203 9.61 -8.97 13.60
N VAL A 204 10.58 -8.93 14.51
CA VAL A 204 11.11 -7.72 15.18
C VAL A 204 12.02 -6.89 14.26
N GLU A 205 12.65 -7.50 13.26
CA GLU A 205 13.69 -6.86 12.43
C GLU A 205 13.21 -6.07 11.20
N ASP A 206 11.96 -5.62 11.14
CA ASP A 206 11.52 -4.85 9.97
C ASP A 206 11.85 -3.35 10.04
N ARG A 207 13.15 -3.03 10.18
CA ARG A 207 13.68 -1.67 9.97
C ARG A 207 13.65 -1.24 8.50
N ARG A 208 13.32 -2.13 7.56
CA ARG A 208 13.30 -1.80 6.12
C ARG A 208 12.02 -1.07 5.71
N ILE A 209 10.87 -1.37 6.33
CA ILE A 209 9.61 -0.64 6.09
C ILE A 209 9.55 0.66 6.88
N ASN A 210 10.07 0.67 8.12
CA ASN A 210 9.99 1.83 9.00
C ASN A 210 10.85 3.02 8.53
N LYS A 211 11.80 2.81 7.60
CA LYS A 211 12.62 3.88 7.01
C LYS A 211 11.79 4.90 6.19
N LYS A 212 10.61 4.52 5.69
CA LYS A 212 9.70 5.44 4.99
C LYS A 212 8.91 6.33 5.97
N TYR A 213 8.75 5.91 7.23
CA TYR A 213 7.90 6.56 8.24
C TYR A 213 8.69 7.20 9.40
N MET A 214 9.94 6.79 9.61
CA MET A 214 10.93 7.60 10.32
C MET A 214 11.29 8.78 9.42
N LYS A 215 10.43 9.81 9.38
CA LYS A 215 10.88 11.16 9.04
C LYS A 215 12.11 11.37 9.91
N LYS A 216 13.31 11.46 9.31
CA LYS A 216 14.51 11.85 10.05
C LYS A 216 14.10 13.01 10.94
N HIS A 217 14.28 12.85 12.26
CA HIS A 217 14.06 13.96 13.19
C HIS A 217 14.83 15.13 12.59
N LYS A 218 14.10 16.15 12.13
CA LYS A 218 14.75 17.40 11.79
C LYS A 218 15.35 17.88 13.09
N ASP A 219 16.60 18.27 13.03
CA ASP A 219 17.32 18.85 14.14
C ASP A 219 16.40 19.92 14.80
N PRO A 220 16.13 19.83 16.11
CA PRO A 220 15.30 20.81 16.82
C PRO A 220 15.78 22.25 16.63
N GLU A 221 17.09 22.44 16.40
CA GLU A 221 17.72 23.74 16.19
C GLU A 221 17.70 24.18 14.71
N GLN A 222 17.27 23.31 13.77
CA GLN A 222 17.16 23.69 12.36
C GLN A 222 16.08 24.79 12.18
N PRO A 223 16.44 25.94 11.58
CA PRO A 223 15.49 26.99 11.27
C PRO A 223 14.30 26.48 10.47
N LYS A 224 13.10 26.94 10.85
CA LYS A 224 11.88 26.58 10.11
C LYS A 224 11.92 27.26 8.74
N ARG A 225 11.63 26.48 7.70
CA ARG A 225 11.53 26.96 6.31
C ARG A 225 10.75 28.27 6.18
N ALA A 226 11.23 29.13 5.27
CA ALA A 226 10.54 30.36 4.90
C ALA A 226 9.08 30.10 4.50
N ARG A 227 8.18 30.96 4.96
CA ARG A 227 6.75 30.96 4.64
C ARG A 227 6.52 31.77 3.36
N GLY A 228 5.64 31.27 2.50
CA GLY A 228 5.22 31.98 1.29
C GLY A 228 4.10 33.00 1.55
N SER A 229 3.84 33.89 0.59
CA SER A 229 2.85 34.97 0.70
C SER A 229 1.44 34.46 1.00
N PHE A 230 1.03 33.38 0.33
CA PHE A 230 -0.25 32.72 0.61
C PHE A 230 -0.36 32.22 2.06
N VAL A 231 0.74 31.78 2.69
CA VAL A 231 0.70 31.28 4.07
C VAL A 231 0.39 32.42 5.04
N PHE A 232 0.98 33.59 4.86
CA PHE A 232 0.65 34.79 5.62
C PHE A 232 -0.80 35.21 5.45
N PHE A 233 -1.27 35.24 4.20
CA PHE A 233 -2.68 35.47 3.91
C PHE A 233 -3.62 34.47 4.60
N THR A 234 -3.29 33.17 4.60
CA THR A 234 -4.11 32.19 5.28
C THR A 234 -4.13 32.39 6.80
N PHE A 235 -3.07 32.92 7.42
CA PHE A 235 -3.10 33.23 8.85
C PHE A 235 -4.05 34.37 9.18
N ASP A 236 -4.11 35.39 8.34
CA ASP A 236 -5.01 36.54 8.54
C ASP A 236 -6.47 36.22 8.22
N MET A 237 -6.72 35.42 7.18
CA MET A 237 -8.08 35.14 6.69
C MET A 237 -8.71 33.90 7.30
N ARG A 238 -7.93 32.94 7.77
CA ARG A 238 -8.47 31.74 8.45
C ARG A 238 -9.36 32.05 9.65
N PRO A 239 -9.00 32.95 10.60
CA PRO A 239 -9.90 33.27 11.71
C PRO A 239 -11.20 33.91 11.22
N LYS A 240 -11.13 34.79 10.21
CA LYS A 240 -12.33 35.42 9.61
C LYS A 240 -13.25 34.40 8.94
N VAL A 241 -12.70 33.45 8.18
CA VAL A 241 -13.48 32.37 7.56
C VAL A 241 -14.07 31.42 8.61
N MET A 242 -13.37 31.20 9.73
CA MET A 242 -13.88 30.38 10.83
C MET A 242 -15.02 31.07 11.60
N GLU A 243 -14.99 32.39 11.72
CA GLU A 243 -16.06 33.20 12.32
C GLU A 243 -17.28 33.29 11.40
N GLU A 244 -17.07 33.52 10.09
CA GLU A 244 -18.15 33.55 9.10
C GLU A 244 -18.83 32.19 8.91
N TYR A 245 -18.07 31.09 9.04
CA TYR A 245 -18.56 29.72 8.86
C TYR A 245 -18.19 28.83 10.07
N PRO A 246 -18.90 28.97 11.21
CA PRO A 246 -18.61 28.15 12.38
C PRO A 246 -18.85 26.66 12.07
N GLY A 247 -17.86 25.82 12.35
CA GLY A 247 -17.93 24.36 12.12
C GLY A 247 -17.57 23.89 10.72
N ILE A 248 -17.08 24.78 9.84
CA ILE A 248 -16.61 24.40 8.51
C ILE A 248 -15.45 23.40 8.57
N LYS A 249 -15.47 22.39 7.69
CA LYS A 249 -14.39 21.41 7.59
C LYS A 249 -13.15 22.08 7.01
N PHE A 250 -11.98 21.67 7.48
CA PHE A 250 -10.69 22.21 7.02
C PHE A 250 -10.50 22.18 5.49
N VAL A 251 -11.03 21.15 4.82
CA VAL A 251 -10.98 21.03 3.36
C VAL A 251 -11.76 22.16 2.68
N ASP A 252 -13.00 22.40 3.12
CA ASP A 252 -13.89 23.42 2.56
C ASP A 252 -13.36 24.83 2.87
N MET A 253 -12.80 25.04 4.06
CA MET A 253 -12.10 26.28 4.44
C MET A 253 -10.92 26.58 3.49
N GLY A 254 -10.16 25.55 3.09
CA GLY A 254 -9.06 25.68 2.14
C GLY A 254 -9.51 26.13 0.75
N VAL A 255 -10.69 25.68 0.29
CA VAL A 255 -11.29 26.12 -0.98
C VAL A 255 -11.63 27.60 -0.92
N ILE A 256 -12.33 28.05 0.13
CA ILE A 256 -12.72 29.45 0.34
C ILE A 256 -11.48 30.36 0.40
N LEU A 257 -10.45 29.97 1.14
CA LEU A 257 -9.20 30.73 1.23
C LEU A 257 -8.48 30.82 -0.13
N GLY A 258 -8.47 29.74 -0.92
CA GLY A 258 -7.89 29.75 -2.25
C GLY A 258 -8.63 30.67 -3.22
N GLU A 259 -9.96 30.74 -3.15
CA GLU A 259 -10.77 31.66 -3.95
C GLU A 259 -10.54 33.11 -3.55
N ARG A 260 -10.56 33.42 -2.24
CA ARG A 260 -10.26 34.77 -1.73
C ARG A 260 -8.87 35.24 -2.15
N TRP A 261 -7.86 34.37 -2.11
CA TRP A 261 -6.51 34.70 -2.59
C TRP A 261 -6.48 35.05 -4.08
N ARG A 262 -7.21 34.32 -4.93
CA ARG A 262 -7.26 34.65 -6.36
C ARG A 262 -7.97 35.98 -6.60
N ALA A 263 -9.04 36.24 -5.86
CA ALA A 263 -9.85 37.45 -5.93
C ALA A 263 -9.18 38.71 -5.31
N LEU A 264 -8.12 38.56 -4.52
CA LEU A 264 -7.40 39.71 -3.95
C LEU A 264 -6.81 40.63 -5.04
N ALA A 265 -6.87 41.93 -4.79
CA ALA A 265 -6.24 42.96 -5.60
C ALA A 265 -4.71 42.85 -5.55
N ALA A 266 -4.02 43.45 -6.53
CA ALA A 266 -2.56 43.37 -6.63
C ALA A 266 -1.87 44.05 -5.44
N GLU A 267 -2.47 45.10 -4.92
CA GLU A 267 -2.01 45.90 -3.79
C GLU A 267 -2.03 45.08 -2.49
N ASP A 268 -3.14 44.37 -2.24
CA ASP A 268 -3.27 43.49 -1.08
C ASP A 268 -2.37 42.26 -1.19
N LYS A 269 -2.19 41.72 -2.40
CA LYS A 269 -1.21 40.64 -2.65
C LYS A 269 0.21 41.12 -2.40
N SER A 270 0.55 42.34 -2.80
CA SER A 270 1.88 42.94 -2.61
C SER A 270 2.27 42.98 -1.13
N LYS A 271 1.35 43.32 -0.23
CA LYS A 271 1.59 43.28 1.23
C LYS A 271 2.05 41.88 1.70
N TYR A 272 1.38 40.83 1.23
CA TYR A 272 1.73 39.46 1.60
C TYR A 272 3.01 38.96 0.92
N GLU A 273 3.33 39.48 -0.27
CA GLU A 273 4.59 39.20 -0.96
C GLU A 273 5.79 39.84 -0.26
N GLU A 274 5.66 41.07 0.22
CA GLU A 274 6.68 41.74 1.03
C GLU A 274 6.95 40.99 2.33
N MET A 275 5.89 40.60 3.07
CA MET A 275 6.02 39.75 4.27
C MET A 275 6.73 38.42 3.98
N ALA A 276 6.47 37.81 2.82
CA ALA A 276 7.14 36.58 2.40
C ALA A 276 8.62 36.80 2.05
N GLN A 277 8.96 37.97 1.49
CA GLN A 277 10.34 38.34 1.21
C GLN A 277 11.13 38.57 2.50
N GLU A 278 10.56 39.27 3.48
CA GLU A 278 11.16 39.46 4.81
C GLU A 278 11.36 38.12 5.52
N ASP A 279 10.35 37.24 5.49
CA ASP A 279 10.44 35.91 6.10
C ASP A 279 11.51 35.02 5.44
N LYS A 280 11.69 35.18 4.12
CA LYS A 280 12.78 34.54 3.36
C LYS A 280 14.15 35.09 3.78
N GLN A 281 14.27 36.40 4.02
CA GLN A 281 15.51 36.98 4.54
C GLN A 281 15.81 36.50 5.95
N ARG A 282 14.80 36.44 6.84
CA ARG A 282 14.96 35.85 8.18
C ARG A 282 15.45 34.40 8.08
N PHE A 283 14.80 33.57 7.27
CA PHE A 283 15.20 32.17 7.10
C PHE A 283 16.63 32.04 6.57
N ASN A 284 17.05 32.90 5.63
CA ASN A 284 18.43 32.88 5.14
C ASN A 284 19.44 33.23 6.24
N LYS A 285 19.18 34.29 7.03
CA LYS A 285 20.05 34.67 8.16
C LYS A 285 20.12 33.57 9.22
N GLU A 286 18.97 33.02 9.63
CA GLU A 286 18.91 31.91 10.58
C GLU A 286 19.61 30.65 10.03
N MET A 287 19.50 30.37 8.74
CA MET A 287 20.19 29.25 8.09
C MET A 287 21.69 29.46 8.00
N GLU A 288 22.15 30.69 7.77
CA GLU A 288 23.56 31.06 7.81
C GLU A 288 24.11 30.88 9.23
N GLU A 289 23.43 31.37 10.26
CA GLU A 289 23.77 31.18 11.67
C GLU A 289 23.77 29.70 12.07
N TYR A 290 22.76 28.93 11.66
CA TYR A 290 22.69 27.48 11.87
C TYR A 290 23.82 26.75 11.15
N SER A 291 24.16 27.16 9.92
CA SER A 291 25.28 26.58 9.18
C SER A 291 26.62 26.90 9.84
N ALA A 292 26.78 28.11 10.37
CA ALA A 292 27.99 28.57 11.05
C ALA A 292 28.19 27.87 12.40
N THR A 293 27.15 27.75 13.22
CA THR A 293 27.18 27.01 14.50
C THR A 293 27.41 25.52 14.28
N ARG A 294 26.82 24.92 13.24
CA ARG A 294 27.04 23.51 12.91
C ARG A 294 28.45 23.19 12.41
N VAL A 295 29.20 24.19 11.92
CA VAL A 295 30.60 24.03 11.48
C VAL A 295 31.59 24.07 12.65
N VAL A 296 31.17 24.52 13.85
CA VAL A 296 32.03 24.60 15.05
C VAL A 296 31.97 23.34 15.92
N ALA A 297 31.04 22.42 15.68
CA ALA A 297 31.09 21.09 16.29
C ALA A 297 32.09 20.22 15.53
N GLU A 298 33.21 19.89 16.21
CA GLU A 298 34.40 19.16 15.77
C GLU A 298 34.39 18.47 14.39
N PRO A 299 35.44 18.62 13.56
CA PRO A 299 35.58 17.78 12.38
C PRO A 299 35.59 16.31 12.84
N PRO A 300 34.73 15.44 12.27
CA PRO A 300 34.78 14.03 12.59
C PRO A 300 36.20 13.51 12.30
N PRO A 301 36.75 12.61 13.14
CA PRO A 301 38.10 12.11 12.98
C PRO A 301 38.27 11.62 11.54
N SER A 302 39.40 11.98 10.94
CA SER A 302 39.61 11.84 9.51
C SER A 302 39.29 10.41 9.05
N LEU A 303 38.87 10.24 7.80
CA LEU A 303 38.57 8.92 7.21
C LEU A 303 39.68 7.88 7.42
N ALA A 304 40.92 8.29 7.71
CA ALA A 304 42.02 7.41 8.06
C ALA A 304 41.89 6.82 9.48
N GLU A 305 41.47 7.60 10.46
CA GLU A 305 41.31 7.17 11.86
C GLU A 305 40.06 6.31 12.05
N SER A 306 38.95 6.61 11.38
CA SER A 306 37.75 5.77 11.42
C SER A 306 37.95 4.42 10.70
N ARG A 307 38.77 4.39 9.64
CA ARG A 307 39.20 3.14 9.00
C ARG A 307 40.04 2.30 9.96
N ALA A 308 41.01 2.91 10.64
CA ALA A 308 41.84 2.21 11.61
C ALA A 308 40.99 1.59 12.73
N TYR A 309 40.03 2.34 13.28
CA TYR A 309 39.11 1.83 14.30
C TYR A 309 38.24 0.66 13.80
N HIS A 310 37.66 0.78 12.60
CA HIS A 310 36.85 -0.31 12.01
C HIS A 310 37.69 -1.54 11.67
N GLN A 311 38.94 -1.35 11.27
CA GLN A 311 39.85 -2.44 10.89
C GLN A 311 40.27 -3.24 12.13
N VAL A 312 40.63 -2.56 13.22
CA VAL A 312 40.94 -3.19 14.52
C VAL A 312 39.71 -3.90 15.11
N ALA A 313 38.52 -3.28 15.04
CA ALA A 313 37.28 -3.91 15.48
C ALA A 313 36.89 -5.15 14.64
N SER A 314 37.13 -5.12 13.32
CA SER A 314 36.88 -6.28 12.46
C SER A 314 37.85 -7.43 12.74
N ALA A 315 39.11 -7.13 13.07
CA ALA A 315 40.10 -8.14 13.44
C ALA A 315 39.75 -8.83 14.76
N ALA A 316 39.27 -8.08 15.75
CA ALA A 316 38.79 -8.63 17.02
C ALA A 316 37.53 -9.50 16.83
N ALA A 317 36.60 -9.10 15.96
CA ALA A 317 35.42 -9.89 15.63
C ALA A 317 35.76 -11.20 14.89
N ALA A 318 36.73 -11.14 13.97
CA ALA A 318 37.22 -12.33 13.26
C ALA A 318 37.90 -13.33 14.21
N ALA A 319 38.68 -12.85 15.18
CA ALA A 319 39.31 -13.70 16.20
C ALA A 319 38.27 -14.41 17.08
N ASN A 320 37.22 -13.71 17.51
CA ASN A 320 36.11 -14.31 18.26
C ASN A 320 35.33 -15.34 17.44
N HIS A 321 35.07 -15.06 16.15
CA HIS A 321 34.38 -16.00 15.28
C HIS A 321 35.22 -17.26 15.01
N ALA A 322 36.54 -17.12 14.88
CA ALA A 322 37.46 -18.25 14.76
C ALA A 322 37.50 -19.11 16.04
N ALA A 323 37.45 -18.48 17.23
CA ALA A 323 37.37 -19.19 18.50
C ALA A 323 36.06 -19.97 18.66
N VAL A 324 34.92 -19.39 18.24
CA VAL A 324 33.61 -20.06 18.26
C VAL A 324 33.56 -21.21 17.24
N ALA A 325 34.16 -21.05 16.07
CA ALA A 325 34.26 -22.13 15.07
C ALA A 325 35.15 -23.29 15.54
N ALA A 326 36.26 -22.99 16.23
CA ALA A 326 37.12 -24.02 16.84
C ALA A 326 36.40 -24.77 17.97
N ALA A 327 35.58 -24.07 18.78
CA ALA A 327 34.75 -24.69 19.81
C ALA A 327 33.63 -25.57 19.20
N ALA A 328 33.03 -25.16 18.09
CA ALA A 328 32.02 -25.95 17.39
C ALA A 328 32.61 -27.21 16.72
N ALA A 329 33.84 -27.13 16.21
CA ALA A 329 34.54 -28.28 15.62
C ALA A 329 34.96 -29.35 16.65
N ALA A 330 35.06 -28.98 17.94
CA ALA A 330 35.37 -29.89 19.03
C ALA A 330 34.14 -30.65 19.58
N TYR A 331 32.92 -30.35 19.08
CA TYR A 331 31.68 -30.99 19.50
C TYR A 331 31.31 -32.15 18.55
N HIS A 332 31.43 -33.39 19.02
CA HIS A 332 31.02 -34.59 18.29
C HIS A 332 29.60 -35.01 18.73
N PRO A 333 28.58 -34.95 17.85
CA PRO A 333 27.24 -35.42 18.20
C PRO A 333 27.12 -36.95 18.14
N ASP A 334 26.45 -37.52 19.15
CA ASP A 334 26.15 -38.94 19.36
C ASP A 334 25.21 -39.50 18.25
N PRO A 335 25.47 -40.65 17.59
CA PRO A 335 24.89 -40.95 16.28
C PRO A 335 23.53 -41.69 16.27
N HIS A 336 22.71 -41.64 17.33
CA HIS A 336 21.53 -42.53 17.43
C HIS A 336 20.14 -41.93 17.10
N GLN A 337 20.04 -40.91 16.22
CA GLN A 337 18.78 -40.20 15.99
C GLN A 337 18.45 -39.82 14.53
N GLN A 338 18.66 -40.70 13.54
CA GLN A 338 18.40 -40.37 12.12
C GLN A 338 17.37 -41.24 11.36
N HIS A 339 16.54 -42.04 12.04
CA HIS A 339 15.65 -42.98 11.34
C HIS A 339 14.14 -42.64 11.34
N TYR A 340 13.69 -41.46 11.79
CA TYR A 340 12.24 -41.18 11.89
C TYR A 340 11.65 -40.16 10.91
N ASP A 341 12.45 -39.44 10.12
CA ASP A 341 11.92 -38.21 9.48
C ASP A 341 11.37 -38.34 8.05
N HIS A 342 11.41 -39.51 7.41
CA HIS A 342 10.98 -39.61 6.00
C HIS A 342 9.48 -39.92 5.79
N ALA A 343 8.78 -40.44 6.80
CA ALA A 343 7.34 -40.75 6.69
C ALA A 343 6.41 -39.55 6.98
N ALA A 344 6.88 -38.55 7.73
CA ALA A 344 6.07 -37.40 8.16
C ALA A 344 5.86 -36.35 7.04
N ALA A 345 6.76 -36.30 6.05
CA ALA A 345 6.70 -35.30 4.98
C ALA A 345 5.56 -35.55 3.96
N ALA A 346 5.11 -36.80 3.79
CA ALA A 346 4.05 -37.16 2.84
C ALA A 346 2.63 -36.83 3.34
N ALA A 347 2.41 -36.83 4.66
CA ALA A 347 1.10 -36.51 5.26
C ALA A 347 0.76 -35.00 5.22
N ALA A 348 1.76 -34.13 5.13
CA ALA A 348 1.58 -32.67 5.21
C ALA A 348 0.90 -32.04 3.96
N HIS A 349 0.89 -32.73 2.82
CA HIS A 349 0.37 -32.15 1.57
C HIS A 349 -1.17 -32.25 1.43
N HIS A 350 -1.82 -33.16 2.17
CA HIS A 350 -3.28 -33.34 2.15
C HIS A 350 -4.02 -32.41 3.16
N ALA A 351 -3.29 -31.81 4.10
CA ALA A 351 -3.85 -30.92 5.14
C ALA A 351 -4.01 -29.46 4.71
N TYR A 352 -3.57 -29.08 3.50
CA TYR A 352 -3.51 -27.67 3.08
C TYR A 352 -4.89 -27.04 2.76
N TYR A 353 -5.98 -27.84 2.72
CA TYR A 353 -7.33 -27.37 2.43
C TYR A 353 -8.38 -27.62 3.53
N SER A 354 -8.00 -28.24 4.65
CA SER A 354 -8.94 -28.50 5.76
C SER A 354 -8.78 -27.41 6.82
N ASP A 355 -9.87 -26.68 7.12
CA ASP A 355 -9.91 -25.71 8.22
C ASP A 355 -9.76 -26.47 9.56
N PRO A 356 -8.65 -26.31 10.30
CA PRO A 356 -8.41 -27.05 11.54
C PRO A 356 -9.40 -26.66 12.66
N ASN A 357 -10.17 -25.59 12.50
CA ASN A 357 -11.19 -25.16 13.45
C ASN A 357 -12.62 -25.51 13.01
N ALA A 358 -12.81 -26.24 11.90
CA ALA A 358 -14.14 -26.62 11.41
C ALA A 358 -14.96 -27.38 12.47
N ALA A 359 -14.31 -28.23 13.26
CA ALA A 359 -14.95 -29.02 14.31
C ALA A 359 -15.52 -28.18 15.46
N TYR A 360 -15.04 -26.95 15.67
CA TYR A 360 -15.51 -26.06 16.73
C TYR A 360 -16.73 -25.21 16.34
N TYR A 361 -17.05 -25.12 15.05
CA TYR A 361 -18.23 -24.39 14.54
C TYR A 361 -19.27 -25.31 13.87
N ALA A 362 -18.96 -26.60 13.74
CA ALA A 362 -19.92 -27.60 13.32
C ALA A 362 -20.89 -27.89 14.48
N ASP A 363 -22.18 -27.59 14.29
CA ASP A 363 -23.23 -27.84 15.25
C ASP A 363 -23.48 -29.37 15.37
N PRO A 364 -23.27 -30.01 16.54
CA PRO A 364 -23.55 -31.43 16.73
C PRO A 364 -25.06 -31.74 16.77
N ASN A 365 -25.92 -30.72 16.83
CA ASN A 365 -27.35 -30.88 17.03
C ASN A 365 -28.20 -30.24 15.92
N ALA A 366 -27.67 -30.23 14.69
CA ALA A 366 -28.45 -29.92 13.49
C ALA A 366 -29.50 -31.03 13.21
N GLN A 367 -30.46 -31.20 14.12
CA GLN A 367 -31.75 -31.73 13.75
C GLN A 367 -32.49 -30.66 12.94
N HIS A 368 -32.98 -31.10 11.80
CA HIS A 368 -33.65 -30.31 10.79
C HIS A 368 -35.00 -29.81 11.31
N GLU A 369 -35.01 -28.70 12.03
CA GLU A 369 -36.22 -27.89 12.20
C GLU A 369 -35.93 -26.47 11.73
N ASP A 370 -36.67 -26.09 10.69
CA ASP A 370 -36.58 -24.83 9.97
C ASP A 370 -37.59 -23.84 10.58
N PRO A 371 -37.18 -22.83 11.37
CA PRO A 371 -38.10 -21.83 11.89
C PRO A 371 -38.21 -20.60 10.98
N TYR A 372 -37.53 -20.57 9.83
CA TYR A 372 -37.47 -19.38 8.96
C TYR A 372 -38.22 -19.53 7.62
N GLY A 373 -39.01 -20.59 7.47
CA GLY A 373 -39.81 -20.87 6.27
C GLY A 373 -41.07 -20.03 6.05
N GLN A 374 -41.43 -19.05 6.90
CA GLN A 374 -42.66 -18.23 6.71
C GLN A 374 -42.55 -16.81 7.25
N HIS A 375 -41.77 -15.93 6.60
CA HIS A 375 -42.05 -14.48 6.66
C HIS A 375 -41.53 -13.76 5.41
N ALA A 376 -42.10 -14.13 4.26
CA ALA A 376 -42.14 -13.26 3.09
C ALA A 376 -43.55 -12.69 2.99
N MET A 377 -43.78 -11.47 3.49
CA MET A 377 -44.93 -10.66 3.08
C MET A 377 -44.72 -9.16 3.42
N TYR A 378 -44.72 -8.36 2.36
CA TYR A 378 -45.01 -6.91 2.27
C TYR A 378 -44.11 -5.89 2.99
N TYR A 379 -43.22 -5.26 2.21
CA TYR A 379 -43.15 -3.79 2.20
C TYR A 379 -43.12 -3.30 0.76
N GLN A 380 -44.30 -2.87 0.31
CA GLN A 380 -44.60 -2.40 -1.03
C GLN A 380 -44.05 -0.97 -1.22
N GLN A 381 -43.43 -0.76 -2.38
CA GLN A 381 -43.00 0.54 -2.89
C GLN A 381 -44.19 1.49 -3.00
N SER A 382 -44.16 2.63 -2.29
CA SER A 382 -44.98 3.79 -2.64
C SER A 382 -44.16 4.73 -3.53
N GLY A 383 -44.17 4.45 -4.84
CA GLY A 383 -43.81 5.42 -5.87
C GLY A 383 -45.02 6.26 -6.22
N GLN A 384 -44.94 7.58 -5.97
CA GLN A 384 -45.81 8.55 -6.60
C GLN A 384 -45.54 8.57 -8.10
N GLN A 385 -46.58 8.49 -8.94
CA GLN A 385 -46.66 9.30 -10.17
C GLN A 385 -48.13 9.51 -10.59
N TYR A 386 -48.35 10.73 -11.08
CA TYR A 386 -49.57 11.35 -11.58
C TYR A 386 -50.01 10.78 -12.94
N HIS A 387 -51.32 10.77 -13.23
CA HIS A 387 -51.89 11.42 -14.42
C HIS A 387 -53.45 11.34 -14.50
N TYR A 388 -54.05 12.53 -14.63
CA TYR A 388 -55.26 12.97 -15.36
C TYR A 388 -56.41 12.00 -15.70
N ALA A 389 -57.61 12.38 -15.27
CA ALA A 389 -58.71 12.82 -16.15
C ALA A 389 -59.60 13.83 -15.39
#